data_AF-Q469A9-F1
#
_entry.id   AF-Q469A9-F1
#
_cell.length_a   1.000
_cell.length_b   1.000
_cell.length_c   1.000
_cell.angle_alpha   90.00
_cell.angle_beta   90.00
_cell.angle_gamma   90.00
#
_symmetry.space_group_name_H-M   'P 1'
#
loop_
_entity.id
_entity.type
_entity.pdbx_description
1 polymer ?
#
loop_
_entity_poly.entity_id
_entity_poly.type
_entity_poly.pdbx_seq_one_letter_code
_entity_poly.pdbx_strand_id
1 'polypeptide(L)'
;MIKAGSSFFHNGKRSTTGAVILLKGLPYMVTVSHIFWGEGDHLTVDGMKLVVTRILKGYDIALIKLPPYTAVEITEFRSPAELELAVLVNDTRTINYCRVANSGASLLFLGFQCHDMPEPEDSGTPVLQGGKVIGMMTSTTLDTCMGIAVSSKILRRFSTSL
;
A
#
# COMPACT_ATOMS: atom_id res chain seq x y z
N MET A 1 1.28 -0.48 16.98
CA MET A 1 1.74 -1.61 16.12
C MET A 1 1.51 -1.23 14.68
N ILE A 2 2.57 -1.19 13.88
CA ILE A 2 2.50 -0.79 12.46
C ILE A 2 2.24 -2.03 11.61
N LYS A 3 1.22 -2.00 10.76
CA LYS A 3 0.83 -3.08 9.86
C LYS A 3 0.28 -2.54 8.54
N ALA A 4 0.01 -3.41 7.58
CA ALA A 4 -0.75 -3.03 6.39
C ALA A 4 -2.13 -2.45 6.80
N GLY A 5 -2.50 -1.32 6.23
CA GLY A 5 -3.70 -0.55 6.56
C GLY A 5 -3.52 0.48 7.68
N SER A 6 -2.38 0.47 8.39
CA SER A 6 -2.10 1.46 9.43
C SER A 6 -1.97 2.88 8.87
N SER A 7 -2.43 3.87 9.63
CA SER A 7 -2.27 5.28 9.32
C SER A 7 -0.85 5.78 9.63
N PHE A 8 -0.37 6.70 8.80
CA PHE A 8 0.71 7.63 9.14
C PHE A 8 0.34 9.04 8.70
N PHE A 9 1.14 10.01 9.10
CA PHE A 9 0.95 11.42 8.77
C PHE A 9 2.14 11.98 8.02
N HIS A 10 1.88 12.68 6.92
CA HIS A 10 2.86 13.43 6.16
C HIS A 10 2.31 14.85 5.93
N ASN A 11 3.06 15.88 6.34
CA ASN A 11 2.63 17.28 6.25
C ASN A 11 1.22 17.55 6.80
N GLY A 12 0.88 16.91 7.92
CA GLY A 12 -0.43 17.05 8.58
C GLY A 12 -1.57 16.30 7.90
N LYS A 13 -1.33 15.65 6.75
CA LYS A 13 -2.30 14.82 6.05
C LYS A 13 -2.12 13.36 6.43
N ARG A 14 -3.23 12.64 6.59
CA ARG A 14 -3.24 11.20 6.83
C ARG A 14 -2.96 10.45 5.52
N SER A 15 -2.27 9.33 5.62
CA SER A 15 -2.02 8.40 4.53
C SER A 15 -1.88 6.98 5.08
N THR A 16 -1.83 5.99 4.19
CA THR A 16 -1.95 4.59 4.59
C THR A 16 -0.70 3.76 4.27
N THR A 17 -0.28 2.95 5.23
CA THR A 17 0.74 1.90 5.05
C THR A 17 0.16 0.78 4.19
N GLY A 18 0.74 0.55 3.00
CA GLY A 18 0.29 -0.54 2.12
C GLY A 18 0.85 -1.90 2.50
N ALA A 19 2.07 -1.93 3.02
CA ALA A 19 2.67 -3.14 3.55
C ALA A 19 3.79 -2.84 4.55
N VAL A 20 4.14 -3.85 5.33
CA VAL A 20 5.39 -3.91 6.09
C VAL A 20 6.15 -5.13 5.63
N ILE A 21 7.40 -4.94 5.19
CA ILE A 21 8.26 -5.98 4.64
C ILE A 21 9.58 -6.05 5.41
N LEU A 22 10.28 -7.17 5.28
CA LEU A 22 11.67 -7.30 5.73
C LEU A 22 12.61 -7.10 4.54
N LEU A 23 13.60 -6.23 4.70
CA LEU A 23 14.74 -6.10 3.78
C LEU A 23 16.01 -6.36 4.60
N LYS A 24 16.74 -7.43 4.26
CA LYS A 24 17.96 -7.84 5.00
C LYS A 24 17.72 -7.98 6.50
N GLY A 25 16.56 -8.53 6.88
CA GLY A 25 16.15 -8.71 8.27
C GLY A 25 15.69 -7.43 8.98
N LEU A 26 15.68 -6.28 8.32
CA LEU A 26 15.22 -5.01 8.90
C LEU A 26 13.80 -4.69 8.42
N PRO A 27 12.91 -4.19 9.29
CA PRO A 27 11.54 -3.85 8.92
C PRO A 27 11.47 -2.55 8.12
N TYR A 28 10.68 -2.57 7.05
CA TYR A 28 10.38 -1.41 6.21
C TYR A 28 8.88 -1.28 6.04
N MET A 29 8.39 -0.06 6.25
CA MET A 29 7.06 0.34 5.85
C MET A 29 7.07 0.70 4.37
N VAL A 30 6.05 0.26 3.65
CA VAL A 30 5.86 0.48 2.22
C VAL A 30 4.56 1.26 2.03
N THR A 31 4.61 2.31 1.22
CA THR A 31 3.44 3.10 0.81
C THR A 31 3.68 3.70 -0.57
N VAL A 32 2.72 4.47 -1.09
CA VAL A 32 2.84 5.17 -2.37
C VAL A 32 3.91 6.26 -2.34
N SER A 33 4.56 6.51 -3.47
CA SER A 33 5.62 7.53 -3.55
C SER A 33 5.10 8.92 -3.89
N HIS A 34 4.01 9.02 -4.66
CA HIS A 34 3.52 10.28 -5.21
C HIS A 34 3.05 11.30 -4.15
N ILE A 35 2.88 10.88 -2.89
CA ILE A 35 2.54 11.76 -1.77
C ILE A 35 3.75 12.49 -1.18
N PHE A 36 4.98 12.06 -1.52
CA PHE A 36 6.22 12.62 -0.99
C PHE A 36 6.94 13.46 -2.05
N TRP A 37 7.72 14.44 -1.60
CA TRP A 37 8.58 15.22 -2.50
C TRP A 37 9.81 14.43 -2.96
N GLY A 38 10.35 13.57 -2.10
CA GLY A 38 11.61 12.91 -2.33
C GLY A 38 12.08 12.01 -1.19
N GLU A 39 13.24 11.39 -1.39
CA GLU A 39 13.98 10.77 -0.29
C GLU A 39 14.39 11.84 0.73
N GLY A 40 14.40 11.49 2.02
CA GLY A 40 14.63 12.41 3.12
C GLY A 40 13.38 13.17 3.59
N ASP A 41 12.26 13.05 2.88
CA ASP A 41 11.01 13.64 3.32
C ASP A 41 10.50 13.00 4.62
N HIS A 42 9.85 13.78 5.48
CA HIS A 42 9.52 13.34 6.84
C HIS A 42 8.05 12.92 6.96
N LEU A 43 7.82 11.92 7.80
CA LEU A 43 6.50 11.44 8.16
C LEU A 43 6.45 11.06 9.64
N THR A 44 5.25 10.94 10.19
CA THR A 44 5.03 10.49 11.56
C THR A 44 4.16 9.23 11.56
N VAL A 45 4.62 8.16 12.20
CA VAL A 45 3.87 6.91 12.36
C VAL A 45 4.01 6.43 13.79
N ASP A 46 2.90 6.08 14.44
CA ASP A 46 2.88 5.64 15.85
C ASP A 46 3.65 6.61 16.79
N GLY A 47 3.53 7.93 16.55
CA GLY A 47 4.24 8.99 17.27
C GLY A 47 5.72 9.17 16.91
N MET A 48 6.31 8.30 16.09
CA MET A 48 7.71 8.38 15.67
C MET A 48 7.87 9.21 14.41
N LYS A 49 8.78 10.19 14.42
CA LYS A 49 9.20 10.91 13.22
C LYS A 49 10.23 10.09 12.45
N LEU A 50 9.88 9.70 11.23
CA LEU A 50 10.71 8.90 10.32
C LEU A 50 10.97 9.66 9.01
N VAL A 51 11.85 9.10 8.18
CA VAL A 51 12.20 9.65 6.88
C VAL A 51 12.00 8.64 5.76
N VAL A 52 11.61 9.12 4.58
CA VAL A 52 11.59 8.33 3.35
C VAL A 52 13.02 7.95 3.00
N THR A 53 13.32 6.66 3.04
CA THR A 53 14.68 6.14 2.81
C THR A 53 14.97 5.82 1.37
N ARG A 54 13.94 5.49 0.58
CA ARG A 54 14.09 5.18 -0.85
C ARG A 54 12.80 5.42 -1.60
N ILE A 55 12.90 5.97 -2.82
CA ILE A 55 11.78 6.08 -3.75
C ILE A 55 12.04 5.25 -5.01
N LEU A 56 11.06 4.43 -5.37
CA LEU A 56 11.05 3.61 -6.56
C LEU A 56 9.99 4.16 -7.53
N LYS A 57 10.30 5.31 -8.14
CA LYS A 57 9.34 6.08 -8.96
C LYS A 57 8.65 5.25 -10.05
N GLY A 58 9.37 4.32 -10.67
CA GLY A 58 8.81 3.44 -11.72
C GLY A 58 7.70 2.50 -11.26
N TYR A 59 7.50 2.34 -9.95
CA TYR A 59 6.45 1.51 -9.36
C TYR A 59 5.54 2.28 -8.40
N ASP A 60 5.71 3.59 -8.29
CA ASP A 60 5.06 4.44 -7.29
C ASP A 60 5.19 3.91 -5.85
N ILE A 61 6.40 3.50 -5.44
CA ILE A 61 6.66 2.97 -4.10
C ILE A 61 7.65 3.85 -3.34
N ALA A 62 7.32 4.18 -2.09
CA ALA A 62 8.24 4.71 -1.10
C ALA A 62 8.54 3.67 0.00
N LEU A 63 9.81 3.60 0.40
CA LEU A 63 10.28 2.74 1.48
C LEU A 63 10.73 3.60 2.66
N ILE A 64 10.22 3.28 3.84
CA ILE A 64 10.54 3.94 5.10
C ILE A 64 11.11 2.87 6.03
N LYS A 65 12.39 3.00 6.39
CA LYS A 65 13.03 2.09 7.35
C LYS A 65 12.41 2.30 8.73
N LEU A 66 11.98 1.21 9.35
CA LEU A 66 11.48 1.22 10.73
C LEU A 66 12.64 0.86 11.69
N PRO A 67 12.68 1.45 12.90
CA PRO A 67 13.62 1.03 13.93
C PRO A 67 13.50 -0.48 14.26
N PRO A 68 14.58 -1.20 14.57
CA PRO A 68 14.57 -2.66 14.74
C PRO A 68 13.62 -3.20 15.82
N TYR A 69 13.35 -2.41 16.86
CA TYR A 69 12.49 -2.79 17.99
C TYR A 69 11.06 -2.25 17.87
N THR A 70 10.68 -1.77 16.70
CA THR A 70 9.31 -1.30 16.45
C THR A 70 8.35 -2.49 16.45
N ALA A 71 7.23 -2.37 17.16
CA ALA A 71 6.16 -3.37 17.10
C ALA A 71 5.51 -3.34 15.70
N VAL A 72 5.80 -4.36 14.88
CA VAL A 72 5.35 -4.46 13.49
C VAL A 72 4.71 -5.81 13.19
N GLU A 73 3.76 -5.82 12.25
CA GLU A 73 3.20 -7.04 11.67
C GLU A 73 3.69 -7.17 10.22
N ILE A 74 4.50 -8.19 9.94
CA ILE A 74 5.01 -8.41 8.58
C ILE A 74 3.88 -8.85 7.67
N THR A 75 3.75 -8.19 6.53
CA THR A 75 2.63 -8.40 5.61
C THR A 75 2.73 -9.75 4.91
N GLU A 76 1.67 -10.54 5.04
CA GLU A 76 1.48 -11.72 4.22
C GLU A 76 0.94 -11.36 2.84
N PHE A 77 1.67 -11.77 1.81
CA PHE A 77 1.27 -11.55 0.42
C PHE A 77 0.66 -12.80 -0.21
N ARG A 78 -0.33 -12.59 -1.09
CA ARG A 78 -0.87 -13.60 -2.00
C ARG A 78 -0.89 -13.09 -3.43
N SER A 79 -0.76 -13.99 -4.39
CA SER A 79 -0.95 -13.64 -5.79
C SER A 79 -2.41 -13.24 -6.02
N PRO A 80 -2.67 -12.18 -6.79
CA PRO A 80 -4.04 -11.78 -7.12
C PRO A 80 -4.74 -12.88 -7.91
N ALA A 81 -6.00 -13.15 -7.57
CA ALA A 81 -6.91 -13.95 -8.37
C ALA A 81 -7.82 -13.01 -9.17
N GLU A 82 -7.80 -13.17 -10.50
CA GLU A 82 -8.60 -12.35 -11.42
C GLU A 82 -10.08 -12.69 -11.33
N LEU A 83 -10.92 -11.71 -11.62
CA LEU A 83 -12.39 -11.79 -11.58
C LEU A 83 -12.98 -12.14 -10.21
N GLU A 84 -12.16 -12.26 -9.18
CA GLU A 84 -12.57 -12.46 -7.79
C GLU A 84 -12.72 -11.12 -7.05
N LEU A 85 -13.53 -11.15 -5.99
CA LEU A 85 -13.67 -10.04 -5.06
C LEU A 85 -12.39 -9.88 -4.23
N ALA A 86 -12.16 -8.64 -3.85
CA ALA A 86 -11.12 -8.15 -2.97
C ALA A 86 -11.71 -7.04 -2.09
N VAL A 87 -10.97 -6.66 -1.05
CA VAL A 87 -11.36 -5.58 -0.15
C VAL A 87 -10.20 -4.62 0.04
N LEU A 88 -10.49 -3.33 0.18
CA LEU A 88 -9.51 -2.34 0.63
C LEU A 88 -9.75 -2.10 2.12
N VAL A 89 -8.69 -2.18 2.93
CA VAL A 89 -8.81 -2.07 4.39
C VAL A 89 -7.73 -1.14 4.91
N ASN A 90 -8.15 -0.09 5.61
CA ASN A 90 -7.27 0.79 6.38
C ASN A 90 -7.92 1.14 7.73
N ASP A 91 -7.22 1.93 8.56
CA ASP A 91 -7.71 2.32 9.89
C ASP A 91 -8.98 3.19 9.87
N THR A 92 -9.32 3.82 8.74
CA THR A 92 -10.45 4.76 8.66
C THR A 92 -11.70 4.10 8.07
N ARG A 93 -11.54 3.22 7.08
CA ARG A 93 -12.66 2.56 6.42
C ARG A 93 -12.28 1.24 5.75
N THR A 94 -13.33 0.52 5.34
CA THR A 94 -13.22 -0.68 4.51
C THR A 94 -14.12 -0.54 3.30
N ILE A 95 -13.56 -0.75 2.10
CA ILE A 95 -14.32 -0.82 0.84
C ILE A 95 -14.48 -2.29 0.49
N ASN A 96 -15.71 -2.79 0.61
CA ASN A 96 -16.02 -4.22 0.54
C ASN A 96 -16.19 -4.73 -0.89
N TYR A 97 -16.47 -3.85 -1.85
CA TYR A 97 -16.76 -4.22 -3.24
C TYR A 97 -15.69 -3.71 -4.19
N CYS A 98 -14.53 -4.37 -4.14
CA CYS A 98 -13.46 -4.24 -5.11
C CYS A 98 -13.32 -5.56 -5.89
N ARG A 99 -13.27 -5.53 -7.22
CA ARG A 99 -13.05 -6.72 -8.06
C ARG A 99 -11.75 -6.59 -8.82
N VAL A 100 -10.93 -7.64 -8.81
CA VAL A 100 -9.71 -7.67 -9.65
C VAL A 100 -10.13 -7.89 -11.11
N ALA A 101 -10.22 -6.83 -11.89
CA ALA A 101 -10.60 -6.92 -13.30
C ALA A 101 -9.50 -7.58 -14.15
N ASN A 102 -8.22 -7.27 -13.85
CA ASN A 102 -7.06 -7.84 -14.53
C ASN A 102 -5.82 -7.75 -13.63
N SER A 103 -4.94 -8.75 -13.67
CA SER A 103 -3.65 -8.77 -12.98
C SER A 103 -2.49 -8.77 -13.99
N GLY A 104 -1.90 -7.60 -14.22
CA GLY A 104 -0.64 -7.48 -14.92
C GLY A 104 0.57 -8.01 -14.15
N ALA A 105 1.77 -7.78 -14.71
CA ALA A 105 3.03 -8.12 -14.05
C ALA A 105 3.33 -7.19 -12.87
N SER A 106 3.01 -5.90 -13.01
CA SER A 106 3.33 -4.86 -12.02
C SER A 106 2.11 -4.19 -11.41
N LEU A 107 0.99 -4.16 -12.13
CA LEU A 107 -0.22 -3.43 -11.75
C LEU A 107 -1.42 -4.37 -11.70
N LEU A 108 -2.37 -4.04 -10.83
CA LEU A 108 -3.72 -4.60 -10.81
C LEU A 108 -4.69 -3.54 -11.30
N PHE A 109 -5.65 -3.96 -12.11
CA PHE A 109 -6.79 -3.15 -12.48
C PHE A 109 -7.98 -3.62 -11.66
N LEU A 110 -8.62 -2.67 -10.99
CA LEU A 110 -9.66 -2.92 -10.01
C LEU A 110 -10.94 -2.24 -10.47
N GLY A 111 -12.06 -2.95 -10.37
CA GLY A 111 -13.39 -2.39 -10.53
C GLY A 111 -14.03 -2.16 -9.18
N PHE A 112 -14.72 -1.04 -9.01
CA PHE A 112 -15.42 -0.66 -7.79
C PHE A 112 -16.88 -0.39 -8.06
N GLN A 113 -17.68 -0.31 -6.99
CA GLN A 113 -18.96 0.35 -7.06
C GLN A 113 -18.75 1.87 -7.10
N CYS A 114 -19.35 2.55 -8.09
CA CYS A 114 -19.13 3.99 -8.30
C CYS A 114 -19.47 4.88 -7.08
N HIS A 115 -20.38 4.41 -6.21
CA HIS A 115 -20.79 5.15 -5.01
C HIS A 115 -19.89 4.87 -3.79
N ASP A 116 -18.97 3.91 -3.88
CA ASP A 116 -18.01 3.53 -2.82
C ASP A 116 -16.60 3.45 -3.42
N MET A 117 -16.21 4.52 -4.12
CA MET A 117 -14.89 4.66 -4.74
C MET A 117 -13.84 5.02 -3.68
N PRO A 118 -12.58 4.56 -3.84
CA PRO A 118 -11.46 5.08 -3.07
C PRO A 118 -11.31 6.60 -3.27
N GLU A 119 -11.01 7.29 -2.18
CA GLU A 119 -10.75 8.73 -2.17
C GLU A 119 -9.24 9.00 -2.23
N PRO A 120 -8.79 10.24 -2.50
CA PRO A 120 -7.37 10.56 -2.51
C PRO A 120 -6.61 10.17 -1.24
N GLU A 121 -7.29 10.12 -0.08
CA GLU A 121 -6.70 9.71 1.20
C GLU A 121 -6.51 8.19 1.33
N ASP A 122 -7.18 7.39 0.49
CA ASP A 122 -7.04 5.94 0.46
C ASP A 122 -5.82 5.48 -0.37
N SER A 123 -5.06 6.40 -0.96
CA SER A 123 -3.78 6.07 -1.58
C SER A 123 -2.87 5.33 -0.59
N GLY A 124 -2.22 4.26 -1.06
CA GLY A 124 -1.43 3.37 -0.23
C GLY A 124 -2.26 2.31 0.52
N THR A 125 -3.59 2.32 0.45
CA THR A 125 -4.41 1.28 1.11
C THR A 125 -4.13 -0.10 0.52
N PRO A 126 -3.89 -1.12 1.37
CA PRO A 126 -3.71 -2.49 0.87
C PRO A 126 -5.01 -3.03 0.26
N VAL A 127 -4.85 -3.83 -0.78
CA VAL A 127 -5.92 -4.60 -1.41
C VAL A 127 -5.76 -6.06 -0.98
N LEU A 128 -6.80 -6.65 -0.40
CA LEU A 128 -6.76 -7.98 0.21
C LEU A 128 -7.66 -8.97 -0.50
N GLN A 129 -7.20 -10.23 -0.62
CA GLN A 129 -8.01 -11.39 -0.96
C GLN A 129 -7.73 -12.53 0.03
N GLY A 130 -8.78 -13.06 0.67
CA GLY A 130 -8.63 -14.10 1.69
C GLY A 130 -7.74 -13.67 2.87
N GLY A 131 -7.83 -12.40 3.27
CA GLY A 131 -7.05 -11.82 4.37
C GLY A 131 -5.58 -11.52 4.05
N LYS A 132 -5.11 -11.75 2.82
CA LYS A 132 -3.71 -11.53 2.41
C LYS A 132 -3.61 -10.40 1.40
N VAL A 133 -2.53 -9.62 1.45
CA VAL A 133 -2.31 -8.48 0.56
C VAL A 133 -1.97 -8.97 -0.85
N ILE A 134 -2.77 -8.53 -1.83
CA ILE A 134 -2.57 -8.79 -3.25
C ILE A 134 -2.04 -7.57 -4.01
N GLY A 135 -2.16 -6.38 -3.43
CA GLY A 135 -1.62 -5.14 -3.98
C GLY A 135 -1.81 -3.95 -3.05
N MET A 136 -1.42 -2.77 -3.52
CA MET A 136 -1.52 -1.50 -2.80
C MET A 136 -2.08 -0.43 -3.73
N MET A 137 -3.16 0.24 -3.34
CA MET A 137 -3.81 1.28 -4.14
C MET A 137 -2.87 2.43 -4.47
N THR A 138 -2.91 2.90 -5.70
CA THR A 138 -2.18 4.09 -6.16
C THR A 138 -3.10 5.16 -6.72
N SER A 139 -4.10 4.80 -7.53
CA SER A 139 -4.95 5.78 -8.19
C SER A 139 -6.33 5.22 -8.57
N THR A 140 -7.22 6.14 -8.95
CA THR A 140 -8.60 5.86 -9.36
C THR A 140 -8.99 6.66 -10.59
N THR A 141 -9.92 6.12 -11.37
CA THR A 141 -10.51 6.71 -12.58
C THR A 141 -12.03 6.76 -12.34
N LEU A 142 -12.52 7.91 -11.88
CA LEU A 142 -13.88 8.07 -11.32
C LEU A 142 -14.99 7.88 -12.36
N ASP A 143 -14.74 8.28 -13.60
CA ASP A 143 -15.65 8.16 -14.75
C ASP A 143 -15.94 6.70 -15.13
N THR A 144 -14.98 5.79 -14.90
CA THR A 144 -15.11 4.36 -15.19
C THR A 144 -15.25 3.50 -13.94
N CYS A 145 -15.25 4.13 -12.76
CA CYS A 145 -15.30 3.46 -11.46
C CYS A 145 -14.22 2.39 -11.31
N MET A 146 -13.04 2.71 -11.85
CA MET A 146 -11.87 1.85 -11.86
C MET A 146 -10.79 2.37 -10.91
N GLY A 147 -9.90 1.49 -10.48
CA GLY A 147 -8.68 1.87 -9.81
C GLY A 147 -7.50 1.02 -10.23
N ILE A 148 -6.33 1.51 -9.84
CA ILE A 148 -5.05 0.89 -10.12
C ILE A 148 -4.35 0.65 -8.79
N ALA A 149 -3.79 -0.54 -8.65
CA ALA A 149 -2.95 -0.91 -7.52
C ALA A 149 -1.61 -1.46 -7.99
N VAL A 150 -0.56 -1.22 -7.21
CA VAL A 150 0.73 -1.88 -7.37
C VAL A 150 0.58 -3.34 -6.93
N SER A 151 0.96 -4.28 -7.78
CA SER A 151 0.81 -5.72 -7.50
C SER A 151 1.72 -6.20 -6.38
N SER A 152 1.24 -7.12 -5.54
CA SER A 152 2.05 -7.82 -4.54
C SER A 152 3.21 -8.60 -5.13
N LYS A 153 3.19 -8.91 -6.45
CA LYS A 153 4.33 -9.49 -7.17
C LYS A 153 5.54 -8.56 -7.13
N ILE A 154 5.32 -7.25 -7.23
CA ILE A 154 6.37 -6.22 -7.15
C ILE A 154 6.79 -6.00 -5.69
N LEU A 155 5.82 -5.87 -4.78
CA LEU A 155 6.10 -5.68 -3.35
C LEU A 155 6.94 -6.84 -2.78
N ARG A 156 6.67 -8.07 -3.20
CA ARG A 156 7.45 -9.26 -2.80
C ARG A 156 8.87 -9.26 -3.33
N ARG A 157 9.10 -8.81 -4.57
CA ARG A 157 10.47 -8.74 -5.11
C ARG A 157 11.37 -7.94 -4.18
N PHE A 158 10.89 -6.84 -3.62
CA PHE A 158 11.67 -6.08 -2.64
C PHE A 158 11.95 -6.89 -1.38
N SER A 159 10.98 -7.62 -0.83
CA SER A 159 11.21 -8.48 0.35
C SER A 159 12.25 -9.60 0.16
N THR A 160 12.43 -10.09 -1.08
CA THR A 160 13.30 -11.25 -1.38
C THR A 160 14.60 -10.90 -2.11
N SER A 161 14.74 -9.69 -2.64
CA SER A 161 15.89 -9.32 -3.48
C SER A 161 17.07 -8.75 -2.66
N LEU A 162 18.08 -9.62 -2.46
CA LEU A 162 19.53 -9.42 -2.24
C LEU A 162 19.99 -8.55 -1.06
#